data_AF-A0A925LY44-F1
#
_entry.id   AF-A0A925LY44-F1
#
_cell.length_a   1.000
_cell.length_b   1.000
_cell.length_c   1.000
_cell.angle_alpha   90.00
_cell.angle_beta   90.00
_cell.angle_gamma   90.00
#
_symmetry.space_group_name_H-M   'P 1'
#
loop_
_entity.id
_entity.type
_entity.pdbx_description
1 polymer ?
#
loop_
_entity_poly.entity_id
_entity_poly.type
_entity_poly.pdbx_seq_one_letter_code
_entity_poly.pdbx_strand_id
1 'polypeptide(L)'
;MWAETDAIWGYGDLPKTLDELKHRYQISCERLADLKSKGIAAGVYTQTTDVETEVNGLMTYDRRVIKLPADELRKFHALVLDND
;
A
#
# COMPACT_ATOMS: atom_id res chain seq x y z
N MET A 1 4.02 -12.32 6.44
CA MET A 1 2.69 -11.92 6.93
C MET A 1 2.45 -12.58 8.28
N TRP A 2 1.70 -11.93 9.18
CA TRP A 2 1.62 -12.30 10.61
C TRP A 2 0.28 -12.92 11.03
N ALA A 3 -0.33 -13.77 10.21
CA ALA A 3 -1.51 -14.55 10.61
C ALA A 3 -1.46 -15.96 9.98
N GLU A 4 -1.90 -16.97 10.75
CA GLU A 4 -2.10 -18.35 10.29
C GLU A 4 -3.28 -18.43 9.30
N THR A 5 -2.91 -18.22 8.04
CA THR A 5 -3.39 -18.75 6.74
C THR A 5 -4.85 -19.05 6.39
N ASP A 6 -5.81 -19.26 7.29
CA ASP A 6 -7.09 -19.86 6.84
C ASP A 6 -8.25 -18.88 6.64
N ALA A 7 -8.08 -17.60 6.98
CA ALA A 7 -9.12 -16.59 6.77
C ALA A 7 -8.51 -15.20 6.52
N ILE A 8 -7.72 -15.03 5.45
CA ILE A 8 -7.26 -13.70 5.03
C ILE A 8 -8.01 -13.34 3.74
N TRP A 9 -8.81 -12.28 3.79
CA TRP A 9 -9.59 -11.81 2.64
C TRP A 9 -8.90 -10.62 1.98
N GLY A 10 -8.95 -10.59 0.65
CA GLY A 10 -8.49 -9.46 -0.14
C GLY A 10 -8.90 -9.63 -1.60
N TYR A 11 -8.91 -8.52 -2.34
CA TYR A 11 -9.11 -8.57 -3.78
C TYR A 11 -7.85 -9.12 -4.48
N GLY A 12 -7.99 -10.25 -5.16
CA GLY A 12 -6.88 -10.95 -5.83
C GLY A 12 -5.93 -11.65 -4.86
N ASP A 13 -4.74 -12.02 -5.33
CA ASP A 13 -3.72 -12.62 -4.48
C ASP A 13 -3.25 -11.62 -3.43
N LEU A 14 -3.20 -11.99 -2.17
CA LEU A 14 -2.64 -11.14 -1.11
C LEU A 14 -1.10 -11.12 -1.17
N PRO A 15 -0.44 -9.99 -0.82
CA PRO A 15 1.01 -9.94 -0.76
C PRO A 15 1.54 -10.88 0.31
N LYS A 16 2.35 -11.86 -0.08
CA LYS A 16 2.88 -12.92 0.81
C LYS A 16 3.96 -12.40 1.74
N THR A 17 4.70 -11.40 1.28
CA THR A 17 5.83 -10.77 1.97
C THR A 17 5.65 -9.26 2.09
N LEU A 18 6.46 -8.65 2.96
CA LEU A 18 6.48 -7.20 3.08
C LEU A 18 6.99 -6.53 1.79
N ASP A 19 7.97 -7.16 1.13
CA ASP A 19 8.51 -6.69 -0.14
C ASP A 19 7.45 -6.73 -1.26
N GLU A 20 6.61 -7.75 -1.30
CA GLU A 20 5.49 -7.80 -2.25
C GLU A 20 4.46 -6.69 -1.98
N LEU A 21 4.14 -6.41 -0.71
CA LEU A 21 3.25 -5.29 -0.34
C LEU A 21 3.86 -3.96 -0.79
N LYS A 22 5.15 -3.76 -0.53
CA LYS A 22 5.90 -2.57 -0.93
C LYS A 22 5.94 -2.39 -2.44
N HIS A 23 6.24 -3.45 -3.18
CA HIS A 23 6.29 -3.42 -4.64
C HIS A 23 4.93 -3.09 -5.25
N ARG A 24 3.84 -3.65 -4.70
CA ARG A 24 2.48 -3.32 -5.14
C ARG A 24 2.13 -1.87 -4.85
N TYR A 25 2.51 -1.34 -3.69
CA TYR A 25 2.32 0.08 -3.36
C TYR A 25 3.04 0.98 -4.36
N GLN A 26 4.29 0.65 -4.69
CA GLN A 26 5.07 1.37 -5.70
C GLN A 26 4.36 1.36 -7.07
N ILE A 27 3.92 0.20 -7.56
CA ILE A 27 3.19 0.09 -8.82
C ILE A 27 1.90 0.95 -8.81
N SER A 28 1.20 1.01 -7.67
CA SER A 28 0.02 1.88 -7.53
C SER A 28 0.38 3.37 -7.69
N CYS A 29 1.51 3.81 -7.12
CA CYS A 29 1.98 5.19 -7.31
C CYS A 29 2.41 5.47 -8.75
N GLU A 30 3.12 4.56 -9.41
CA GLU A 30 3.51 4.68 -10.83
C GLU A 30 2.28 4.80 -11.73
N ARG A 31 1.27 3.94 -11.53
CA ARG A 31 -0.01 4.02 -12.26
C ARG A 31 -0.76 5.32 -11.99
N LEU A 32 -0.73 5.80 -10.73
CA LEU A 32 -1.37 7.06 -10.38
C LEU A 32 -0.67 8.25 -11.06
N ALA A 33 0.66 8.23 -11.17
CA ALA A 33 1.42 9.22 -11.92
C ALA A 33 1.03 9.23 -13.41
N ASP A 34 0.91 8.06 -14.04
CA ASP A 34 0.41 7.96 -15.42
C ASP A 34 -1.01 8.52 -15.57
N LEU A 35 -1.89 8.23 -14.61
CA LEU A 35 -3.28 8.69 -14.60
C LEU A 35 -3.39 10.21 -14.31
N LYS A 36 -2.44 10.82 -13.61
CA LYS A 36 -2.35 12.28 -13.40
C LYS A 36 -2.39 13.01 -14.75
N SER A 37 -1.62 12.52 -15.72
CA SER A 37 -1.59 13.07 -17.09
C SER A 37 -2.92 12.96 -17.85
N LYS A 38 -3.86 12.14 -17.35
CA LYS A 38 -5.19 11.90 -17.92
C LYS A 38 -6.31 12.57 -17.14
N GLY A 39 -5.99 13.46 -16.21
CA GLY A 39 -6.96 14.27 -15.46
C GLY A 39 -7.37 13.71 -14.10
N ILE A 40 -6.72 12.64 -13.60
CA ILE A 40 -6.93 12.19 -12.22
C ILE A 40 -6.22 13.14 -11.26
N ALA A 41 -6.98 13.72 -10.33
CA ALA A 41 -6.47 14.72 -9.39
C ALA A 41 -5.76 14.12 -8.16
N ALA A 42 -6.16 12.92 -7.72
CA ALA A 42 -5.63 12.29 -6.52
C ALA A 42 -5.91 10.78 -6.48
N GLY A 43 -5.20 10.09 -5.60
CA GLY A 43 -5.50 8.72 -5.18
C GLY A 43 -5.46 8.62 -3.65
N VAL A 44 -6.34 7.80 -3.09
CA VAL A 44 -6.42 7.58 -1.64
C VAL A 44 -6.10 6.11 -1.37
N TYR A 45 -5.04 5.86 -0.61
CA TYR A 45 -4.73 4.51 -0.14
C TYR A 45 -5.51 4.24 1.15
N THR A 46 -6.45 3.31 1.06
CA THR A 46 -7.01 2.62 2.21
C THR A 46 -6.34 1.25 2.27
N GLN A 47 -5.72 0.84 3.36
CA GLN A 47 -6.09 1.11 4.76
C GLN A 47 -4.87 1.47 5.64
N THR A 48 -5.09 2.23 6.73
CA THR A 48 -4.01 2.66 7.63
C THR A 48 -3.47 1.54 8.51
N THR A 49 -4.34 0.64 8.96
CA THR A 49 -4.02 -0.55 9.76
C THR A 49 -4.68 -1.75 9.13
N ASP A 50 -4.20 -2.95 9.43
CA ASP A 50 -4.96 -4.18 9.16
C ASP A 50 -6.32 -4.13 9.85
N VAL A 51 -7.31 -4.81 9.27
CA VAL A 51 -8.67 -4.93 9.79
C VAL A 51 -9.14 -6.37 9.64
N GLU A 52 -9.41 -7.05 10.75
CA GLU A 52 -9.85 -8.44 10.78
C GLU A 52 -8.99 -9.37 9.90
N THR A 53 -9.50 -9.69 8.71
CA THR A 53 -8.89 -10.60 7.73
C THR A 53 -8.17 -9.85 6.60
N GLU A 54 -8.25 -8.52 6.54
CA GLU A 54 -7.56 -7.65 5.59
C GLU A 54 -6.21 -7.21 6.18
N VAL A 55 -5.13 -7.75 5.63
CA VAL A 55 -3.76 -7.60 6.16
C VAL A 55 -2.86 -6.71 5.30
N ASN A 56 -3.46 -5.86 4.47
CA ASN A 56 -2.85 -4.87 3.59
C ASN A 56 -2.78 -3.47 4.21
N GLY A 57 -2.88 -3.33 5.54
CA GLY A 57 -2.66 -2.05 6.20
C GLY A 57 -1.22 -1.58 6.14
N LEU A 58 -1.01 -0.26 6.25
CA LEU A 58 0.33 0.32 6.42
C LEU A 58 0.97 -0.07 7.75
N MET A 59 0.15 -0.46 8.73
CA MET A 59 0.54 -0.97 10.05
C MET A 59 -0.25 -2.23 10.39
N THR A 60 0.26 -3.01 11.36
CA THR A 60 -0.53 -4.11 11.94
C THR A 60 -1.79 -3.61 12.62
N TYR A 61 -2.75 -4.51 12.84
CA TYR A 61 -4.02 -4.25 13.52
C TYR A 61 -3.83 -3.52 14.86
N ASP A 62 -2.86 -3.98 15.65
CA ASP A 62 -2.50 -3.42 16.96
C ASP A 62 -1.56 -2.19 16.90
N ARG A 63 -1.23 -1.72 15.68
CA ARG A 63 -0.32 -0.61 15.39
C ARG A 63 1.11 -0.78 15.93
N ARG A 64 1.52 -1.98 16.34
CA ARG A 64 2.86 -2.22 16.88
C ARG A 64 3.93 -2.28 15.81
N VAL A 65 3.58 -2.72 14.60
CA VAL A 65 4.51 -2.85 13.48
C VAL A 65 4.09 -1.91 12.37
N ILE A 66 4.99 -0.99 12.01
CA ILE A 66 4.87 -0.18 10.81
C ILE A 66 5.41 -1.00 9.64
N LYS A 67 4.52 -1.41 8.73
CA LYS A 67 4.88 -2.24 7.57
C LYS A 67 5.56 -1.38 6.50
N LEU A 68 4.97 -0.24 6.17
CA LEU A 68 5.56 0.74 5.23
C LEU A 68 5.85 2.04 5.98
N PRO A 69 7.12 2.28 6.36
CA PRO A 69 7.54 3.51 7.02
C PRO A 69 7.28 4.77 6.19
N ALA A 70 7.07 5.90 6.88
CA ALA A 70 6.73 7.17 6.23
C ALA A 70 7.82 7.70 5.28
N ASP A 71 9.10 7.43 5.56
CA ASP A 71 10.21 7.80 4.70
C ASP A 71 10.23 6.96 3.40
N GLU A 72 9.78 5.71 3.44
CA GLU A 72 9.58 4.91 2.22
C GLU A 72 8.39 5.41 1.42
N LEU A 73 7.25 5.66 2.08
CA LEU A 73 6.06 6.22 1.44
C LEU A 73 6.37 7.54 0.73
N ARG A 74 7.16 8.41 1.36
CA ARG A 74 7.63 9.67 0.75
C ARG A 74 8.36 9.45 -0.57
N LYS A 75 9.21 8.42 -0.68
CA LYS A 75 9.93 8.11 -1.92
C LYS A 75 8.96 7.71 -3.04
N PHE A 76 7.89 6.98 -2.71
CA PHE A 76 6.87 6.63 -3.70
C PHE A 76 5.95 7.80 -4.05
N HIS A 77 5.62 8.67 -3.09
CA HIS A 77 4.82 9.86 -3.34
C HIS A 77 5.51 10.87 -4.24
N ALA A 78 6.85 10.95 -4.18
CA ALA A 78 7.65 11.76 -5.11
C ALA A 78 7.35 11.42 -6.59
N LEU A 79 7.05 10.16 -6.92
CA LEU A 79 6.68 9.74 -8.27
C LEU A 79 5.39 10.41 -8.78
N VAL A 80 4.49 10.82 -7.87
CA VAL A 80 3.21 11.46 -8.19
C VAL A 80 3.30 12.97 -8.06
N LEU A 81 4.06 13.47 -7.07
CA LEU A 81 4.10 14.88 -6.67
C LEU A 81 5.17 15.72 -7.38
N ASP A 82 6.34 15.16 -7.69
CA ASP A 82 7.53 15.95 -8.07
C ASP A 82 7.71 16.11 -9.60
N ASN A 83 6.68 15.80 -10.40
CA ASN A 83 6.75 15.80 -11.87
C ASN A 83 6.18 17.06 -12.55
N ASP A 84 6.28 18.24 -11.92
CA ASP A 84 5.84 19.52 -12.50
C ASP A 84 7.02 20.49 -12.75
#